data_AF-A0AA41U5R3-F1
#
_entry.id   AF-A0AA41U5R3-F1
#
_cell.length_a   1.000
_cell.length_b   1.000
_cell.length_c   1.000
_cell.angle_alpha   90.00
_cell.angle_beta   90.00
_cell.angle_gamma   90.00
#
_symmetry.space_group_name_H-M   'P 1'
#
loop_
_entity.id
_entity.type
_entity.pdbx_description
1 polymer ?
#
loop_
_entity_poly.entity_id
_entity_poly.type
_entity_poly.pdbx_seq_one_letter_code
_entity_poly.pdbx_strand_id
1 'polypeptide(L)'
;MILRSRRVAARTAAVAVTGLTLALLLSACGSDGEPDAEASGTPSVTVTEPQSDDGPLNANEACAAMYVYDDEHLADRVAAALLDVSQDGLDPTMADRMHALAIDLGRLQDRVPEEFRDPIAQIRVPFVQVQEKLDAMDGGDLQLDIGAATEGLRAYEALC
;
A
#
# COMPACT_ATOMS: atom_id res chain seq x y z
N MET A 1 -35.41 5.19 37.34
CA MET A 1 -36.19 6.31 36.77
C MET A 1 -35.48 6.75 35.50
N ILE A 2 -36.07 6.50 34.33
CA ILE A 2 -35.49 6.68 32.99
C ILE A 2 -35.91 8.07 32.49
N LEU A 3 -34.97 8.88 32.00
CA LEU A 3 -35.28 9.97 31.06
C LEU A 3 -34.25 9.97 29.93
N ARG A 4 -34.71 9.42 28.80
CA ARG A 4 -34.09 9.47 27.47
C ARG A 4 -34.20 10.90 26.93
N SER A 5 -33.13 11.42 26.34
CA SER A 5 -33.22 12.55 25.41
C SER A 5 -32.37 12.26 24.18
N ARG A 6 -33.05 11.85 23.10
CA ARG A 6 -32.53 11.80 21.73
C ARG A 6 -32.69 13.19 21.11
N ARG A 7 -31.68 13.67 20.38
CA ARG A 7 -31.89 14.53 19.22
C ARG A 7 -30.98 14.09 18.08
N VAL A 8 -31.65 13.53 17.07
CA VAL A 8 -31.15 13.28 15.72
C VAL A 8 -31.33 14.57 14.93
N ALA A 9 -30.33 14.98 14.15
CA ALA A 9 -30.52 15.89 13.03
C ALA A 9 -29.60 15.47 11.89
N ALA A 10 -30.17 14.68 10.98
CA ALA A 10 -29.61 14.36 9.69
C ALA A 10 -29.55 15.63 8.81
N ARG A 11 -28.44 15.80 8.08
CA ARG A 11 -28.40 16.67 6.89
C ARG A 11 -27.91 15.84 5.71
N THR A 12 -28.87 15.21 5.06
CA THR A 12 -28.78 14.79 3.67
C THR A 12 -28.78 16.03 2.79
N ALA A 13 -27.68 16.28 2.08
CA ALA A 13 -27.64 17.26 0.99
C ALA A 13 -27.75 16.49 -0.34
N ALA A 14 -28.75 16.92 -1.12
CA ALA A 14 -29.29 16.21 -2.26
C ALA A 14 -28.41 16.30 -3.51
N VAL A 15 -28.44 15.20 -4.26
CA VAL A 15 -28.00 15.04 -5.65
C VAL A 15 -28.80 15.99 -6.55
N ALA A 16 -28.11 16.78 -7.37
CA ALA A 16 -28.70 17.55 -8.46
C ALA A 16 -28.14 17.03 -9.80
N VAL A 17 -28.95 16.24 -10.48
CA VAL A 17 -28.80 15.83 -11.88
C VAL A 17 -29.50 16.87 -12.75
N THR A 18 -28.77 17.53 -13.65
CA THR A 18 -29.21 18.20 -14.90
C THR A 18 -27.96 18.89 -15.47
N GLY A 19 -27.62 18.86 -16.76
CA GLY A 19 -28.33 18.42 -17.94
C GLY A 19 -27.39 18.47 -19.15
N LEU A 20 -27.88 17.84 -20.20
CA LEU A 20 -27.26 17.54 -21.48
C LEU A 20 -27.07 18.80 -22.35
N THR A 21 -25.85 19.08 -22.80
CA THR A 21 -25.59 19.99 -23.94
C THR A 21 -24.59 19.36 -24.90
N LEU A 22 -25.16 18.83 -25.98
CA LEU A 22 -24.54 18.25 -27.15
C LEU A 22 -24.45 19.35 -28.23
N ALA A 23 -23.26 19.74 -28.67
CA ALA A 23 -23.00 20.40 -29.96
C ALA A 23 -21.47 20.52 -30.15
N LEU A 24 -20.88 19.64 -30.96
CA LEU A 24 -20.50 19.90 -32.37
C LEU A 24 -19.34 20.89 -32.50
N LEU A 25 -18.16 20.40 -32.87
CA LEU A 25 -17.38 20.94 -33.99
C LEU A 25 -16.48 19.84 -34.57
N LEU A 26 -16.87 19.37 -35.76
CA LEU A 26 -16.04 18.62 -36.69
C LEU A 26 -15.01 19.57 -37.32
N SER A 27 -13.73 19.22 -37.30
CA SER A 27 -12.76 19.62 -38.34
C SER A 27 -12.06 18.36 -38.82
N ALA A 28 -12.58 17.77 -39.90
CA ALA A 28 -12.13 17.99 -41.27
C ALA A 28 -11.05 16.97 -41.65
N CYS A 29 -11.55 15.92 -42.29
CA CYS A 29 -10.83 14.89 -43.02
C CYS A 29 -10.53 15.37 -44.45
N GLY A 30 -9.43 14.88 -45.05
CA GLY A 30 -9.07 14.96 -46.47
C GLY A 30 -7.55 14.99 -46.65
N SER A 31 -6.87 14.09 -47.38
CA SER A 31 -7.30 13.15 -48.43
C SER A 31 -6.35 11.96 -48.61
N ASP A 32 -6.98 10.80 -48.82
CA ASP A 32 -6.79 9.75 -49.87
C ASP A 32 -5.42 9.13 -50.20
N GLY A 33 -5.36 7.78 -50.16
CA GLY A 33 -4.46 6.96 -50.99
C GLY A 33 -4.02 5.59 -50.44
N GLU A 34 -4.85 4.55 -50.62
CA GLU A 34 -4.69 3.08 -50.40
C GLU A 34 -3.36 2.40 -50.86
N PRO A 35 -3.16 1.07 -50.66
CA PRO A 35 -3.51 0.15 -49.56
C PRO A 35 -2.27 -0.71 -49.14
N ASP A 36 -2.51 -1.74 -48.31
CA ASP A 36 -1.78 -3.02 -48.25
C ASP A 36 -0.93 -3.34 -46.99
N ALA A 37 -0.93 -4.64 -46.70
CA ALA A 37 -0.19 -5.41 -45.70
C ALA A 37 -0.61 -5.37 -44.22
N GLU A 38 -1.10 -6.55 -43.79
CA GLU A 38 -1.05 -7.12 -42.45
C GLU A 38 -0.09 -6.44 -41.45
N ALA A 39 -0.64 -6.05 -40.30
CA ALA A 39 -0.04 -6.34 -39.01
C ALA A 39 -1.11 -6.21 -37.92
N SER A 40 -1.59 -7.33 -37.38
CA SER A 40 -2.19 -7.36 -36.05
C SER A 40 -1.10 -6.99 -35.04
N GLY A 41 -0.84 -5.70 -34.89
CA GLY A 41 -0.03 -5.14 -33.82
C GLY A 41 -0.87 -5.09 -32.55
N THR A 42 -0.79 -6.14 -31.73
CA THR A 42 -1.11 -6.04 -30.32
C THR A 42 -0.41 -4.80 -29.77
N PRO A 43 -1.05 -3.92 -28.99
CA PRO A 43 -0.31 -2.87 -28.30
C PRO A 43 0.60 -3.55 -27.28
N SER A 44 1.85 -3.79 -27.67
CA SER A 44 2.94 -4.06 -26.74
C SER A 44 3.16 -2.76 -25.97
N VAL A 45 2.44 -2.62 -24.87
CA VAL A 45 2.86 -1.75 -23.79
C VAL A 45 4.15 -2.37 -23.28
N THR A 46 5.28 -1.85 -23.74
CA THR A 46 6.55 -2.05 -23.05
C THR A 46 6.41 -1.26 -21.76
N VAL A 47 5.88 -1.92 -20.73
CA VAL A 47 6.11 -1.49 -19.37
C VAL A 47 7.62 -1.62 -19.22
N THR A 48 8.33 -0.50 -19.28
CA THR A 48 9.66 -0.42 -18.70
C THR A 48 9.41 -0.59 -17.20
N GLU A 49 9.35 -1.84 -16.75
CA GLU A 49 9.53 -2.13 -15.34
C GLU A 49 10.88 -1.49 -14.98
N PRO A 50 10.94 -0.63 -13.95
CA PRO A 50 12.25 -0.30 -13.39
C PRO A 50 12.92 -1.64 -13.14
N GLN A 51 14.14 -1.84 -13.65
CA GLN A 51 14.92 -3.02 -13.33
C GLN A 51 15.11 -3.00 -11.82
N SER A 52 14.20 -3.66 -11.10
CA SER A 52 14.44 -4.10 -9.75
C SER A 52 15.61 -5.04 -9.88
N ASP A 53 16.76 -4.58 -9.41
CA ASP A 53 17.93 -5.44 -9.20
C ASP A 53 17.51 -6.44 -8.10
N ASP A 54 16.70 -7.45 -8.46
CA ASP A 54 16.03 -8.41 -7.56
C ASP A 54 16.99 -9.50 -7.06
N GLY A 55 18.28 -9.18 -7.03
CA GLY A 55 19.31 -10.04 -6.48
C GLY A 55 19.30 -10.08 -4.95
N PRO A 56 19.96 -11.09 -4.36
CA PRO A 56 20.24 -11.10 -2.93
C PRO A 56 21.05 -9.85 -2.55
N LEU A 57 20.72 -9.26 -1.40
CA LEU A 57 21.40 -8.11 -0.84
C LEU A 57 22.54 -8.57 0.08
N ASN A 58 23.63 -7.81 0.10
CA ASN A 58 24.59 -7.89 1.21
C ASN A 58 24.11 -7.07 2.42
N ALA A 59 24.81 -7.16 3.55
CA ALA A 59 24.42 -6.46 4.79
C ALA A 59 24.28 -4.94 4.62
N ASN A 60 25.21 -4.28 3.92
CA ASN A 60 25.15 -2.83 3.72
C ASN A 60 23.95 -2.44 2.84
N GLU A 61 23.67 -3.22 1.80
CA GLU A 61 22.52 -2.99 0.92
C GLU A 61 21.19 -3.25 1.64
N ALA A 62 21.14 -4.27 2.51
CA ALA A 62 19.99 -4.56 3.37
C ALA A 62 19.69 -3.40 4.33
N CYS A 63 20.74 -2.83 4.95
CA CYS A 63 20.60 -1.68 5.83
C CYS A 63 20.18 -0.42 5.09
N ALA A 64 20.75 -0.19 3.91
CA ALA A 64 20.33 0.91 3.05
C ALA A 64 18.87 0.76 2.61
N ALA A 65 18.42 -0.46 2.28
CA ALA A 65 17.02 -0.74 1.90
C ALA A 65 16.02 -0.44 3.02
N MET A 66 16.41 -0.59 4.28
CA MET A 66 15.54 -0.30 5.42
C MET A 66 15.57 1.19 5.85
N TYR A 67 16.74 1.84 5.78
CA TYR A 67 16.98 3.14 6.45
C TYR A 67 17.52 4.27 5.57
N VAL A 68 17.77 4.05 4.28
CA VAL A 68 18.47 5.06 3.43
C VAL A 68 17.79 5.27 2.08
N TYR A 69 17.27 4.21 1.45
CA TYR A 69 16.60 4.34 0.15
C TYR A 69 15.20 4.96 0.31
N ASP A 70 14.78 5.70 -0.72
CA ASP A 70 13.54 6.50 -0.85
C ASP A 70 13.49 7.83 -0.07
N ASP A 71 12.54 8.70 -0.47
CA ASP A 71 12.25 9.98 0.19
C ASP A 71 11.72 9.79 1.63
N GLU A 72 11.18 8.61 1.93
CA GLU A 72 10.73 8.18 3.26
C GLU A 72 11.18 6.73 3.48
N HIS A 73 12.06 6.51 4.46
CA HIS A 73 12.66 5.20 4.69
C HIS A 73 11.62 4.16 5.09
N LEU A 74 11.84 2.89 4.72
CA LEU A 74 10.90 1.80 5.02
C LEU A 74 10.59 1.69 6.52
N ALA A 75 11.60 1.82 7.38
CA ALA A 75 11.43 1.80 8.84
C ALA A 75 10.51 2.92 9.35
N ASP A 76 10.64 4.13 8.81
CA ASP A 76 9.82 5.28 9.20
C ASP A 76 8.36 5.07 8.77
N ARG A 77 8.14 4.56 7.55
CA ARG A 77 6.80 4.22 7.05
C ARG A 77 6.13 3.14 7.89
N VAL A 78 6.89 2.12 8.32
CA VAL A 78 6.41 1.06 9.22
C VAL A 78 5.98 1.66 10.56
N ALA A 79 6.83 2.48 11.18
CA ALA A 79 6.53 3.11 12.45
C ALA A 79 5.30 4.03 12.36
N ALA A 80 5.21 4.84 11.30
CA ALA A 80 4.08 5.73 11.05
C ALA A 80 2.78 4.95 10.87
N ALA A 81 2.77 3.88 10.05
CA ALA A 81 1.56 3.08 9.85
C ALA A 81 1.06 2.41 11.15
N LEU A 82 1.97 1.88 11.97
CA LEU A 82 1.60 1.27 13.25
C LEU A 82 1.05 2.31 14.24
N LEU A 83 1.64 3.49 14.26
CA LEU A 83 1.20 4.59 15.10
C LEU A 83 -0.17 5.15 14.66
N ASP A 84 -0.40 5.25 13.36
CA ASP A 84 -1.67 5.71 12.80
C ASP A 84 -2.80 4.72 13.12
N VAL A 85 -2.57 3.42 12.93
CA VAL A 85 -3.57 2.39 13.30
C VAL A 85 -3.83 2.37 14.81
N SER A 86 -2.80 2.60 15.64
CA SER A 86 -2.97 2.69 17.08
C SER A 86 -3.80 3.90 17.53
N GLN A 87 -3.81 4.99 16.77
CA GLN A 87 -4.51 6.23 17.13
C GLN A 87 -5.92 6.29 16.52
N ASP A 88 -6.02 6.00 15.23
CA ASP A 88 -7.21 6.21 14.43
C ASP A 88 -7.98 4.91 14.15
N GLY A 89 -7.38 3.75 14.49
CA GLY A 89 -7.92 2.43 14.22
C GLY A 89 -7.62 1.94 12.80
N LEU A 90 -8.15 0.76 12.47
CA LEU A 90 -7.99 0.16 11.15
C LEU A 90 -9.18 0.50 10.25
N ASP A 91 -8.98 1.46 9.34
CA ASP A 91 -9.91 1.76 8.25
C ASP A 91 -9.41 1.14 6.91
N PRO A 92 -10.19 1.20 5.81
CA PRO A 92 -9.76 0.64 4.52
C PRO A 92 -8.48 1.27 3.95
N THR A 93 -8.27 2.57 4.16
CA THR A 93 -7.06 3.27 3.68
C THR A 93 -5.83 2.79 4.45
N MET A 94 -5.96 2.63 5.77
CA MET A 94 -4.91 2.08 6.62
C MET A 94 -4.64 0.62 6.32
N ALA A 95 -5.68 -0.18 6.07
CA ALA A 95 -5.54 -1.57 5.65
C ALA A 95 -4.73 -1.70 4.34
N ASP A 96 -5.03 -0.87 3.34
CA ASP A 96 -4.28 -0.84 2.08
C ASP A 96 -2.81 -0.45 2.31
N ARG A 97 -2.55 0.55 3.16
CA ARG A 97 -1.18 0.96 3.52
C ARG A 97 -0.43 -0.15 4.24
N MET A 98 -1.05 -0.81 5.21
CA MET A 98 -0.44 -1.93 5.93
C MET A 98 -0.17 -3.10 4.98
N HIS A 99 -1.07 -3.40 4.06
CA HIS A 99 -0.85 -4.44 3.06
C HIS A 99 0.35 -4.12 2.14
N ALA A 100 0.45 -2.89 1.65
CA ALA A 100 1.60 -2.46 0.85
C ALA A 100 2.94 -2.62 1.61
N LEU A 101 2.98 -2.19 2.87
CA LEU A 101 4.16 -2.37 3.72
C LEU A 101 4.48 -3.85 3.99
N ALA A 102 3.46 -4.69 4.16
CA ALA A 102 3.65 -6.13 4.35
C ALA A 102 4.31 -6.78 3.11
N ILE A 103 3.95 -6.32 1.91
CA ILE A 103 4.56 -6.75 0.65
C ILE A 103 6.02 -6.28 0.59
N ASP A 104 6.30 -5.01 0.87
CA ASP A 104 7.65 -4.46 0.82
C ASP A 104 8.58 -5.16 1.82
N LEU A 105 8.12 -5.39 3.05
CA LEU A 105 8.86 -6.17 4.06
C LEU A 105 9.06 -7.62 3.63
N GLY A 106 8.08 -8.24 2.97
CA GLY A 106 8.21 -9.59 2.42
C GLY A 106 9.29 -9.67 1.34
N ARG A 107 9.28 -8.73 0.39
CA ARG A 107 10.29 -8.62 -0.67
C ARG A 107 11.69 -8.40 -0.08
N LEU A 108 11.80 -7.56 0.95
CA LEU A 108 13.07 -7.36 1.64
C LEU A 108 13.53 -8.67 2.31
N GLN A 109 12.66 -9.36 3.05
CA GLN A 109 12.98 -10.60 3.75
C GLN A 109 13.55 -11.69 2.83
N ASP A 110 13.02 -11.80 1.62
CA ASP A 110 13.46 -12.79 0.63
C ASP A 110 14.87 -12.53 0.11
N ARG A 111 15.33 -11.27 0.21
CA ARG A 111 16.59 -10.80 -0.39
C ARG A 111 17.71 -10.57 0.62
N VAL A 112 17.39 -10.28 1.88
CA VAL A 112 18.42 -10.03 2.90
C VAL A 112 19.18 -11.29 3.30
N PRO A 113 20.40 -11.14 3.86
CA PRO A 113 21.12 -12.24 4.51
C PRO A 113 20.29 -12.88 5.64
N GLU A 114 20.61 -14.14 5.96
CA GLU A 114 19.85 -14.95 6.91
C GLU A 114 19.72 -14.28 8.30
N GLU A 115 20.78 -13.61 8.76
CA GLU A 115 20.82 -12.92 10.05
C GLU A 115 19.79 -11.78 10.18
N PHE A 116 19.32 -11.21 9.07
CA PHE A 116 18.31 -10.15 9.05
C PHE A 116 16.88 -10.68 8.98
N ARG A 117 16.68 -11.98 8.68
CA ARG A 117 15.34 -12.55 8.44
C ARG A 117 14.48 -12.57 9.69
N ASP A 118 15.05 -12.98 10.83
CA ASP A 118 14.33 -13.02 12.10
C ASP A 118 13.86 -11.62 12.56
N PRO A 119 14.72 -10.58 12.53
CA PRO A 119 14.28 -9.20 12.74
C PRO A 119 13.13 -8.78 11.81
N ILE A 120 13.21 -9.03 10.50
CA ILE A 120 12.12 -8.69 9.57
C ILE A 120 10.84 -9.47 9.90
N ALA A 121 10.94 -10.75 10.25
CA ALA A 121 9.79 -11.55 10.62
C ALA A 121 9.06 -10.96 11.84
N GLN A 122 9.79 -10.44 12.82
CA GLN A 122 9.22 -9.73 13.97
C GLN A 122 8.54 -8.42 13.57
N ILE A 123 9.17 -7.64 12.68
CA ILE A 123 8.58 -6.41 12.10
C ILE A 123 7.23 -6.71 11.43
N ARG A 124 7.13 -7.85 10.76
CA ARG A 124 5.94 -8.26 10.01
C ARG A 124 4.78 -8.76 10.88
N VAL A 125 4.98 -9.10 12.15
CA VAL A 125 3.93 -9.64 13.04
C VAL A 125 2.65 -8.81 13.04
N PRO A 126 2.66 -7.49 13.35
CA PRO A 126 1.43 -6.71 13.35
C PRO A 126 0.75 -6.63 11.98
N PHE A 127 1.51 -6.70 10.88
CA PHE A 127 0.97 -6.69 9.53
C PHE A 127 0.26 -8.00 9.17
N VAL A 128 0.73 -9.12 9.71
CA VAL A 128 0.05 -10.42 9.60
C VAL A 128 -1.24 -10.41 10.41
N GLN A 129 -1.22 -9.87 11.62
CA GLN A 129 -2.42 -9.75 12.47
C GLN A 129 -3.53 -8.92 11.82
N VAL A 130 -3.18 -7.84 11.09
CA VAL A 130 -4.13 -7.08 10.28
C VAL A 130 -4.79 -7.97 9.22
N GLN A 131 -3.99 -8.73 8.46
CA GLN A 131 -4.51 -9.59 7.39
C GLN A 131 -5.42 -10.69 7.95
N GLU A 132 -5.01 -11.36 9.04
CA GLU A 132 -5.82 -12.39 9.69
C GLU A 132 -7.18 -11.85 10.16
N LYS A 133 -7.22 -10.61 10.64
CA LYS A 133 -8.46 -9.95 11.09
C LYS A 133 -9.38 -9.59 9.93
N LEU A 134 -8.81 -9.09 8.83
CA LEU A 134 -9.55 -8.82 7.60
C LEU A 134 -10.13 -10.12 7.01
N ASP A 135 -9.35 -11.19 6.98
CA ASP A 135 -9.76 -12.50 6.46
C ASP A 135 -10.85 -13.16 7.33
N ALA A 136 -10.77 -12.97 8.65
CA ALA A 136 -11.80 -13.45 9.57
C ALA A 136 -13.12 -12.69 9.47
N MET A 137 -13.17 -11.54 8.76
CA MET A 137 -14.28 -10.57 8.77
C MET A 137 -14.74 -10.21 10.19
N ASP A 138 -13.80 -10.24 11.14
CA ASP A 138 -14.06 -10.02 12.55
C ASP A 138 -13.88 -8.53 12.86
N GLY A 139 -15.00 -7.81 12.99
CA GLY A 139 -15.01 -6.39 13.38
C GLY A 139 -14.70 -6.13 14.86
N GLY A 140 -14.11 -7.11 15.55
CA GLY A 140 -13.64 -6.98 16.93
C GLY A 140 -12.46 -6.00 17.06
N ASP A 141 -12.15 -5.65 18.31
CA ASP A 141 -11.06 -4.74 18.62
C ASP A 141 -9.71 -5.33 18.16
N LEU A 142 -8.96 -4.56 17.36
CA LEU A 142 -7.68 -4.98 16.79
C LEU A 142 -6.56 -4.61 17.76
N GLN A 143 -5.95 -5.61 18.39
CA GLN A 143 -4.77 -5.40 19.22
C GLN A 143 -3.53 -5.84 18.46
N LEU A 144 -2.81 -4.86 17.92
CA LEU A 144 -1.55 -5.09 17.21
C LEU A 144 -0.39 -5.29 18.19
N ASP A 145 0.45 -6.28 17.89
CA ASP A 145 1.72 -6.47 18.58
C ASP A 145 2.78 -5.49 18.04
N ILE A 146 2.61 -4.22 18.40
CA ILE A 146 3.56 -3.15 18.10
C ILE A 146 4.90 -3.39 18.80
N GLY A 147 4.89 -4.15 19.91
CA GLY A 147 6.08 -4.55 20.65
C GLY A 147 7.01 -5.40 19.79
N ALA A 148 6.48 -6.45 19.16
CA ALA A 148 7.22 -7.30 18.22
C ALA A 148 7.87 -6.48 17.09
N ALA A 149 7.14 -5.53 16.50
CA ALA A 149 7.72 -4.72 15.43
C ALA A 149 8.81 -3.76 15.93
N THR A 150 8.65 -3.21 17.13
CA THR A 150 9.67 -2.35 17.75
C THR A 150 10.94 -3.14 18.07
N GLU A 151 10.80 -4.36 18.59
CA GLU A 151 11.91 -5.26 18.88
C GLU A 151 12.61 -5.68 17.58
N GLY A 152 11.85 -6.04 16.55
CA GLY A 152 12.37 -6.37 15.23
C GLY A 152 13.15 -5.23 14.60
N LEU A 153 12.63 -4.00 14.64
CA LEU A 153 13.34 -2.81 14.13
C LEU A 153 14.66 -2.56 14.87
N ARG A 154 14.68 -2.68 16.20
CA ARG A 154 15.91 -2.54 16.99
C ARG A 154 16.92 -3.64 16.70
N ALA A 155 16.46 -4.87 16.55
CA ALA A 155 17.30 -6.00 16.23
C ALA A 155 17.90 -5.86 14.82
N TYR A 156 17.12 -5.36 13.86
CA TYR A 156 17.57 -5.07 12.51
C TYR A 156 18.63 -3.96 12.49
N GLU A 157 18.38 -2.85 13.21
CA GLU A 157 19.32 -1.74 13.35
C GLU A 157 20.67 -2.18 13.96
N ALA A 158 20.65 -3.09 14.94
CA ALA A 158 21.86 -3.60 15.58
C ALA A 158 22.78 -4.41 14.65
N LEU A 159 22.31 -4.80 13.47
CA LEU A 159 23.06 -5.54 12.46
C LEU A 159 23.73 -4.64 11.41
N CYS A 160 23.50 -3.32 11.43
CA CYS A 160 23.82 -2.40 10.32
C CYS A 160 25.20 -1.71 10.30
#